data_AF-A0A1A2NIQ0-F1
#
_entry.id   AF-A0A1A2NIQ0-F1
#
_cell.length_a   1.000
_cell.length_b   1.000
_cell.length_c   1.000
_cell.angle_alpha   90.00
_cell.angle_beta   90.00
_cell.angle_gamma   90.00
#
_symmetry.space_group_name_H-M   'P 1'
#
loop_
_entity.id
_entity.type
_entity.pdbx_description
1 polymer ?
#
loop_
_entity_poly.entity_id
_entity_poly.type
_entity_poly.pdbx_seq_one_letter_code
_entity_poly.pdbx_strand_id
1 'polypeptide(L)'
;MDRTDNPEMSLRGGLHLAAQKDYNVIMKASMVAAVPLLAAATAVGPAHADPLYHFQSPSGDVTCVMAAFGGDAPRASCGVIDPTYVMPPRPQSCMGAFGDQVDIVQGSSPAMACHTDTTRGAGLPTLQAGDT
;
A
#
# COMPACT_ATOMS: atom_id res chain seq x y z
N MET A 1 -66.89 -20.59 10.03
CA MET A 1 -66.44 -19.49 9.16
C MET A 1 -65.00 -19.20 9.50
N ASP A 2 -63.99 -19.15 8.65
CA ASP A 2 -63.77 -19.41 7.21
C ASP A 2 -62.24 -19.14 7.07
N ARG A 3 -61.37 -20.13 6.85
CA ARG A 3 -60.86 -20.64 5.56
C ARG A 3 -60.17 -19.58 4.66
N THR A 4 -58.95 -19.91 4.23
CA THR A 4 -58.28 -19.54 2.94
C THR A 4 -57.88 -18.05 2.76
N ASP A 5 -56.67 -17.67 2.34
CA ASP A 5 -55.93 -18.00 1.11
C ASP A 5 -54.41 -17.74 1.30
N ASN A 6 -53.49 -18.69 1.06
CA ASN A 6 -52.82 -19.04 -0.23
C ASN A 6 -51.45 -18.30 -0.39
N PRO A 7 -50.51 -18.72 -1.27
CA PRO A 7 -49.62 -19.88 -1.16
C PRO A 7 -48.12 -19.60 -1.42
N GLU A 8 -47.34 -20.65 -1.18
CA GLU A 8 -46.05 -21.01 -1.80
C GLU A 8 -45.89 -20.61 -3.28
N MET A 9 -44.71 -20.08 -3.66
CA MET A 9 -44.15 -20.18 -5.01
C MET A 9 -42.63 -19.94 -4.93
N SER A 10 -41.83 -21.00 -4.82
CA SER A 10 -41.10 -21.63 -5.94
C SER A 10 -39.73 -21.00 -6.21
N LEU A 11 -38.68 -21.62 -5.67
CA LEU A 11 -37.44 -21.80 -6.44
C LEU A 11 -37.31 -23.28 -6.81
N ARG A 12 -38.03 -23.65 -7.86
CA ARG A 12 -37.71 -24.81 -8.70
C ARG A 12 -36.64 -24.40 -9.72
N GLY A 13 -35.60 -25.22 -9.82
CA GLY A 13 -34.56 -25.13 -10.83
C GLY A 13 -33.31 -25.81 -10.29
N GLY A 14 -33.31 -27.12 -10.09
CA GLY A 14 -33.35 -28.07 -11.19
C GLY A 14 -31.92 -28.51 -11.47
N LEU A 15 -31.34 -29.28 -10.53
CA LEU A 15 -30.09 -29.98 -10.75
C LEU A 15 -30.38 -31.07 -11.79
N HIS A 16 -30.04 -30.82 -13.05
CA HIS A 16 -30.06 -31.85 -14.08
C HIS A 16 -29.03 -32.92 -13.73
N LEU A 17 -29.48 -33.93 -12.99
CA LEU A 17 -28.76 -35.18 -12.80
C LEU A 17 -28.86 -35.95 -14.12
N ALA A 18 -27.89 -35.70 -15.02
CA ALA A 18 -27.70 -36.55 -16.17
C ALA A 18 -27.32 -37.96 -15.65
N ALA A 19 -28.18 -38.91 -15.96
CA ALA A 19 -28.05 -40.31 -15.59
C ALA A 19 -26.70 -40.87 -16.05
N GLN A 20 -25.90 -41.39 -15.12
CA GLN A 20 -24.77 -42.25 -15.45
C GLN A 20 -25.09 -43.69 -15.04
N LYS A 21 -25.43 -44.44 -16.09
CA LYS A 21 -25.67 -45.88 -16.20
C LYS A 21 -24.74 -46.70 -15.30
N ASP A 22 -25.33 -47.66 -14.59
CA ASP A 22 -24.67 -48.60 -13.68
C ASP A 22 -23.49 -49.33 -14.35
N TYR A 23 -22.29 -49.11 -13.83
CA TYR A 23 -21.15 -50.00 -14.04
C TYR A 23 -20.54 -50.33 -12.67
N ASN A 24 -20.84 -51.54 -12.20
CA ASN A 24 -20.32 -52.12 -10.98
C ASN A 24 -18.80 -52.33 -11.13
N VAL A 25 -17.99 -51.48 -10.50
CA VAL A 25 -16.55 -51.72 -10.32
C VAL A 25 -16.24 -51.62 -8.84
N ILE A 26 -15.95 -52.79 -8.27
CA ILE A 26 -15.47 -52.96 -6.90
C ILE A 26 -14.13 -52.24 -6.80
N MET A 27 -14.12 -51.01 -6.28
CA MET A 27 -12.88 -50.29 -5.96
C MET A 27 -12.90 -49.93 -4.48
N LYS A 28 -11.95 -50.51 -3.73
CA LYS A 28 -11.63 -50.12 -2.36
C LYS A 28 -11.38 -48.61 -2.34
N ALA A 29 -12.35 -47.85 -1.81
CA ALA A 29 -12.25 -46.42 -1.68
C ALA A 29 -11.25 -46.09 -0.56
N SER A 30 -10.00 -45.80 -0.93
CA SER A 30 -9.11 -45.03 -0.08
C SER A 30 -9.67 -43.61 0.01
N MET A 31 -10.32 -43.30 1.13
CA MET A 31 -10.83 -41.96 1.42
C MET A 31 -9.63 -41.02 1.59
N VAL A 32 -9.32 -40.23 0.55
CA VAL A 32 -8.46 -39.05 0.71
C VAL A 32 -9.30 -38.01 1.44
N ALA A 33 -9.00 -37.81 2.72
CA ALA A 33 -9.61 -36.76 3.52
C ALA A 33 -9.23 -35.40 2.94
N ALA A 34 -10.21 -34.65 2.43
CA ALA A 34 -10.00 -33.27 2.01
C ALA A 34 -9.73 -32.41 3.26
N VAL A 35 -8.52 -31.86 3.35
CA VAL A 35 -8.16 -30.91 4.41
C VAL A 35 -8.68 -29.53 3.98
N PRO A 36 -9.61 -28.90 4.72
CA PRO A 36 -10.05 -27.55 4.40
C PRO A 36 -8.91 -26.56 4.71
N LEU A 37 -8.43 -25.86 3.69
CA LEU A 37 -7.55 -24.70 3.86
C LEU A 37 -8.37 -23.57 4.50
N LEU A 38 -8.19 -23.33 5.80
CA LEU A 38 -8.72 -22.12 6.44
C LEU A 38 -7.97 -20.91 5.88
N ALA A 39 -8.62 -20.12 5.04
CA ALA A 39 -8.13 -18.80 4.66
C ALA A 39 -8.21 -17.89 5.90
N ALA A 40 -7.06 -17.61 6.52
CA ALA A 40 -6.97 -16.59 7.55
C ALA A 40 -7.20 -15.22 6.89
N ALA A 41 -8.41 -14.68 7.02
CA ALA A 41 -8.67 -13.29 6.68
C ALA A 41 -7.92 -12.41 7.69
N THR A 42 -6.75 -11.90 7.31
CA THR A 42 -6.11 -10.82 8.06
C THR A 42 -6.99 -9.59 7.88
N ALA A 43 -7.71 -9.22 8.93
CA ALA A 43 -8.34 -7.91 9.00
C ALA A 43 -7.21 -6.86 9.03
N VAL A 44 -6.82 -6.37 7.86
CA VAL A 44 -5.91 -5.23 7.75
C VAL A 44 -6.73 -4.02 8.21
N GLY A 45 -6.49 -3.57 9.44
CA GLY A 45 -7.08 -2.34 9.96
C GLY A 45 -6.68 -1.14 9.10
N PRO A 46 -7.37 0.01 9.24
CA PRO A 46 -6.98 1.22 8.53
C PRO A 46 -5.52 1.57 8.88
N ALA A 47 -4.68 1.71 7.86
CA ALA A 47 -3.32 2.19 8.03
C ALA A 47 -3.40 3.68 8.39
N HIS A 48 -3.10 4.00 9.65
CA HIS A 48 -2.88 5.37 10.09
C HIS A 48 -1.44 5.75 9.76
N ALA A 49 -1.23 6.41 8.62
CA ALA A 49 0.06 7.05 8.36
C ALA A 49 0.19 8.27 9.27
N ASP A 50 1.36 8.45 9.89
CA ASP A 50 1.70 9.70 10.56
C ASP A 50 1.65 10.83 9.52
N PRO A 51 0.93 11.95 9.77
CA PRO A 51 0.90 13.07 8.85
C PRO A 51 2.28 13.66 8.57
N LEU A 52 3.28 13.43 9.44
CA LEU A 52 4.66 13.84 9.23
C LEU A 52 5.64 12.79 9.74
N TYR A 53 6.54 12.33 8.88
CA TYR A 53 7.57 11.35 9.23
C TYR A 53 8.94 11.85 8.84
N HIS A 54 9.88 11.85 9.79
CA HIS A 54 11.24 12.36 9.60
C HIS A 54 12.24 11.22 9.80
N PHE A 55 13.11 10.98 8.83
CA PHE A 55 14.04 9.87 8.85
C PHE A 55 15.36 10.20 8.16
N GLN A 56 16.33 9.30 8.30
CA GLN A 56 17.60 9.34 7.60
C GLN A 56 17.88 8.06 6.82
N SER A 57 18.70 8.15 5.79
CA SER A 57 19.28 6.99 5.10
C SER A 57 20.15 6.17 6.07
N PRO A 58 20.43 4.89 5.73
CA PRO A 58 21.36 4.06 6.52
C PRO A 58 22.76 4.64 6.67
N SER A 59 23.27 5.30 5.61
CA SER A 59 24.53 6.03 5.62
C SER A 59 24.46 7.35 6.41
N GLY A 60 23.27 7.88 6.63
CA GLY A 60 23.04 9.17 7.31
C GLY A 60 23.38 10.39 6.45
N ASP A 61 23.72 10.21 5.18
CA ASP A 61 24.05 11.27 4.22
C ASP A 61 22.82 11.94 3.60
N VAL A 62 21.64 11.32 3.75
CA VAL A 62 20.36 11.86 3.29
C VAL A 62 19.38 11.87 4.46
N THR A 63 18.69 12.99 4.65
CA THR A 63 17.63 13.15 5.65
C THR A 63 16.35 13.63 4.98
N CYS A 64 15.21 13.00 5.28
CA CYS A 64 13.95 13.22 4.58
C CYS A 64 12.80 13.47 5.54
N VAL A 65 12.03 14.54 5.29
CA VAL A 65 10.70 14.75 5.86
C VAL A 65 9.67 14.29 4.84
N MET A 66 8.78 13.39 5.22
CA MET A 66 7.56 13.08 4.48
C MET A 66 6.38 13.72 5.16
N ALA A 67 5.46 14.25 4.37
CA ALA A 67 4.21 14.77 4.86
C ALA A 67 3.04 14.35 3.96
N ALA A 68 1.93 14.00 4.59
CA ALA A 68 0.66 13.71 3.95
C ALA A 68 -0.45 14.50 4.66
N PHE A 69 -0.54 15.79 4.35
CA PHE A 69 -1.58 16.65 4.88
C PHE A 69 -2.88 16.48 4.09
N GLY A 70 -4.02 16.52 4.78
CA GLY A 70 -5.32 16.30 4.14
C GLY A 70 -5.59 17.31 3.02
N GLY A 71 -5.85 16.81 1.81
CA GLY A 71 -6.17 17.61 0.63
C GLY A 71 -5.03 17.77 -0.37
N ASP A 72 -3.80 17.46 0.02
CA ASP A 72 -2.63 17.55 -0.85
C ASP A 72 -2.07 16.16 -1.20
N ALA A 73 -1.37 16.08 -2.34
CA ALA A 73 -0.60 14.88 -2.67
C ALA A 73 0.57 14.74 -1.66
N PRO A 74 0.80 13.54 -1.11
CA PRO A 74 1.94 13.27 -0.23
C PRO A 74 3.25 13.76 -0.85
N ARG A 75 4.10 14.37 -0.02
CA ARG A 75 5.39 14.93 -0.42
C ARG A 75 6.50 14.43 0.47
N ALA A 76 7.65 14.19 -0.13
CA ALA A 76 8.92 14.04 0.57
C ALA A 76 9.84 15.20 0.20
N SER A 77 10.49 15.79 1.20
CA SER A 77 11.59 16.74 1.04
C SER A 77 12.84 16.10 1.62
N CYS A 78 13.84 15.87 0.80
CA CYS A 78 15.06 15.15 1.16
C CYS A 78 16.28 16.04 0.97
N GLY A 79 17.05 16.23 2.03
CA GLY A 79 18.31 16.95 2.05
C GLY A 79 19.50 16.00 1.92
N VAL A 80 20.52 16.41 1.17
CA VAL A 80 21.78 15.68 0.97
C VAL A 80 22.90 16.47 1.65
N ILE A 81 23.71 15.82 2.48
CA ILE A 81 24.75 16.52 3.27
C ILE A 81 25.89 17.03 2.37
N ASP A 82 26.34 16.20 1.43
CA ASP A 82 27.45 16.51 0.52
C ASP A 82 27.11 16.06 -0.91
N PRO A 83 26.41 16.90 -1.69
CA PRO A 83 25.94 16.51 -3.02
C PRO A 83 27.08 16.45 -4.04
N THR A 84 27.27 15.28 -4.67
CA THR A 84 28.31 15.04 -5.69
C THR A 84 27.77 15.01 -7.12
N TYR A 85 26.47 15.23 -7.30
CA TYR A 85 25.81 15.24 -8.60
C TYR A 85 25.95 16.59 -9.32
N VAL A 86 25.67 16.59 -10.62
CA VAL A 86 25.63 17.82 -11.42
C VAL A 86 24.37 18.60 -11.07
N MET A 87 24.56 19.83 -10.58
CA MET A 87 23.47 20.71 -10.19
C MET A 87 22.89 21.45 -11.41
N PRO A 88 21.56 21.54 -11.54
CA PRO A 88 20.94 22.44 -12.50
C PRO A 88 21.25 23.90 -12.14
N PRO A 89 21.09 24.83 -13.10
CA PRO A 89 21.20 26.25 -12.81
C PRO A 89 20.25 26.66 -11.68
N ARG A 90 20.78 27.40 -10.71
CA ARG A 90 19.97 27.96 -9.63
C ARG A 90 18.92 28.92 -10.20
N PRO A 91 17.62 28.73 -9.89
CA PRO A 91 16.58 29.67 -10.29
C PRO A 91 16.80 31.05 -9.67
N GLN A 92 16.58 32.13 -10.45
CA GLN A 92 16.69 33.50 -9.95
C GLN A 92 15.66 33.81 -8.85
N SER A 93 14.52 33.12 -8.86
CA SER A 93 13.47 33.23 -7.85
C SER A 93 13.80 32.52 -6.52
N CYS A 94 14.90 31.76 -6.46
CA CYS A 94 15.25 31.01 -5.26
C CYS A 94 15.79 31.94 -4.16
N MET A 95 14.97 32.13 -3.13
CA MET A 95 15.32 32.81 -1.89
C MET A 95 15.68 31.75 -0.83
N GLY A 96 16.98 31.45 -0.66
CA GLY A 96 17.45 30.43 0.29
C GLY A 96 18.67 29.63 -0.17
N ALA A 97 18.88 28.45 0.42
CA ALA A 97 19.82 27.46 -0.09
C ALA A 97 19.23 26.72 -1.30
N PHE A 98 20.11 26.22 -2.18
CA PHE A 98 19.74 25.46 -3.36
C PHE A 98 20.83 24.47 -3.68
N GLY A 99 20.44 23.30 -4.16
CA GLY A 99 21.38 22.29 -4.64
C GLY A 99 21.45 21.04 -3.79
N ASP A 100 21.08 21.15 -2.52
CA ASP A 100 21.20 20.11 -1.51
C ASP A 100 19.84 19.57 -1.05
N GLN A 101 18.72 20.05 -1.60
CA GLN A 101 17.39 19.52 -1.30
C GLN A 101 16.63 19.14 -2.58
N VAL A 102 15.98 17.99 -2.53
CA VAL A 102 15.08 17.48 -3.57
C VAL A 102 13.69 17.28 -2.98
N ASP A 103 12.69 17.77 -3.71
CA ASP A 103 11.29 17.52 -3.45
C ASP A 103 10.72 16.47 -4.37
N ILE A 104 9.89 15.60 -3.81
CA ILE A 104 9.15 14.57 -4.54
C ILE A 104 7.70 14.68 -4.09
N VAL A 105 6.82 15.04 -5.03
CA VAL A 105 5.36 14.95 -4.84
C VAL A 105 4.90 13.63 -5.46
N GLN A 106 4.02 12.90 -4.77
CA GLN A 106 3.50 11.64 -5.26
C GLN A 106 2.93 11.78 -6.68
N GLY A 107 3.39 10.93 -7.60
CA GLY A 107 2.99 10.96 -9.01
C GLY A 107 3.73 11.97 -9.89
N SER A 108 4.66 12.74 -9.33
CA SER A 108 5.48 13.73 -10.07
C SER A 108 6.94 13.31 -10.16
N SER A 109 7.69 13.95 -11.06
CA SER A 109 9.16 13.80 -11.10
C SER A 109 9.81 14.54 -9.93
N PRO A 110 10.92 14.02 -9.37
CA PRO A 110 11.71 14.73 -8.38
C PRO A 110 12.24 16.06 -8.93
N ALA A 111 12.27 17.10 -8.12
CA ALA A 111 12.79 18.40 -8.50
C ALA A 111 13.66 18.99 -7.40
N MET A 112 14.68 19.75 -7.79
CA MET A 112 15.54 20.44 -6.83
C MET A 112 14.82 21.63 -6.23
N ALA A 113 14.84 21.72 -4.90
CA ALA A 113 14.07 22.66 -4.14
C ALA A 113 14.95 23.83 -3.67
N CYS A 114 14.35 25.01 -3.64
CA CYS A 114 14.88 26.13 -2.87
C CYS A 114 14.34 26.03 -1.44
N HIS A 115 15.20 26.17 -0.43
CA HIS A 115 14.78 26.00 0.95
C HIS A 115 15.45 26.98 1.90
N THR A 116 14.81 27.20 3.05
CA THR A 116 15.32 28.07 4.14
C THR A 116 15.33 27.37 5.49
N ASP A 117 14.83 26.14 5.52
CA ASP A 117 14.78 25.25 6.67
C ASP A 117 15.84 24.15 6.53
N THR A 118 15.68 23.06 7.28
CA THR A 118 16.55 21.90 7.13
C THR A 118 15.80 20.63 7.47
N THR A 119 16.09 19.57 6.71
CA THR A 119 15.66 18.20 7.04
C THR A 119 16.65 17.51 7.97
N ARG A 120 17.73 18.18 8.40
CA ARG A 120 18.71 17.57 9.31
C ARG A 120 18.17 17.59 10.73
N GLY A 121 18.43 16.51 11.48
CA GLY A 121 18.01 16.38 12.87
C GLY A 121 18.90 15.41 13.64
N ALA A 122 18.89 15.50 14.96
CA ALA A 122 19.57 14.53 15.82
C ALA A 122 18.64 13.36 16.16
N GLY A 123 19.16 12.14 16.12
CA GLY A 123 18.42 10.93 16.52
C GLY A 123 17.27 10.56 15.57
N LEU A 124 17.37 10.92 14.29
CA LEU A 124 16.37 10.51 13.30
C LEU A 124 16.37 8.98 13.17
N PRO A 125 15.20 8.34 13.06
CA PRO A 125 15.13 6.92 12.74
C PRO A 125 15.76 6.66 11.37
N THR A 126 16.46 5.53 11.24
CA THR A 126 16.94 5.05 9.95
C THR A 126 15.84 4.26 9.25
N LEU A 127 15.54 4.63 8.00
CA LEU A 127 14.68 3.83 7.12
C LEU A 127 15.55 3.00 6.17
N GLN A 128 15.41 1.67 6.16
CA GLN A 128 16.19 0.83 5.25
C GLN A 128 15.60 0.88 3.84
N ALA A 129 16.46 0.66 2.84
CA ALA A 129 15.98 0.51 1.47
C ALA A 129 15.07 -0.72 1.37
N GLY A 130 13.84 -0.52 0.89
CA GLY A 130 12.84 -1.58 0.75
C GLY A 130 11.86 -1.70 1.92
N ASP A 131 12.08 -0.96 3.02
CA ASP A 131 11.07 -0.81 4.06
C ASP A 131 9.89 0.02 3.54
N THR A 132 8.66 -0.31 3.98
CA THR A 132 7.41 0.41 3.67
C THR A 132 6.56 0.59 4.91
#